data_AF-A0A1Y4S9B5-F1
#
_entry.id   AF-A0A1Y4S9B5-F1
#
_cell.length_a   1.000
_cell.length_b   1.000
_cell.length_c   1.000
_cell.angle_alpha   90.00
_cell.angle_beta   90.00
_cell.angle_gamma   90.00
#
_symmetry.space_group_name_H-M   'P 1'
#
loop_
_entity.id
_entity.type
_entity.pdbx_description
1 polymer ?
#
loop_
_entity_poly.entity_id
_entity_poly.type
_entity_poly.pdbx_seq_one_letter_code
_entity_poly.pdbx_strand_id
1 'polypeptide(L)'
;MAGGISALLLKAEDKNRWSVILHHADGRETTLPSATPAEHLITASEIDYSAYRREIRNLREHHPLLEERLEVSQADFEDFVAEALLLPSMIRDIDPVGYFVLAQLIDQSLRQEDDGSASFLLNAAAQLLQILEEPLRAQVYLRNALEIACDGMERATQQKRYQKLIGTYPELQNLCDPTLLPDGPSKGQVYAAYSIFGLLGLELALYFHQDKQRIARCDYCWLYFIPKTRKETHYCDRETDGFPCKQRGSRFKRNLDAEQDEALLACKRLRDRMYARMLRYTTALPENRQDLIPMDYDQYDTWSENARLARIDYLDGKLTAEEFLRKIDTMHDLEDYTVDETQTSPAETAWQRMVAGNIGFDPELHYPEGFMLLDLRADDPKWQTFSADDLRRRDQEGHQSLREKYGKK
;
A
#
# COMPACT_ATOMS: atom_id res chain seq x y z
N MET A 1 -32.35 1.33 -36.65
CA MET A 1 -30.88 1.46 -36.55
C MET A 1 -30.42 0.38 -35.60
N ALA A 2 -29.55 -0.53 -36.02
CA ALA A 2 -29.00 -1.53 -35.10
C ALA A 2 -28.19 -0.76 -34.03
N GLY A 3 -28.70 -0.70 -32.79
CA GLY A 3 -27.98 -0.04 -31.70
C GLY A 3 -26.67 -0.77 -31.48
N GLY A 4 -25.55 -0.07 -31.61
CA GLY A 4 -24.23 -0.63 -31.30
C GLY A 4 -24.16 -1.00 -29.82
N ILE A 5 -23.37 -2.04 -29.51
CA ILE A 5 -23.11 -2.47 -28.13
C ILE A 5 -21.81 -1.82 -27.70
N SER A 6 -21.84 -1.04 -26.61
CA SER A 6 -20.60 -0.55 -26.03
C SER A 6 -19.78 -1.71 -25.45
N ALA A 7 -18.46 -1.68 -25.63
CA ALA A 7 -17.58 -2.75 -25.16
C ALA A 7 -16.26 -2.20 -24.64
N LEU A 8 -15.77 -2.81 -23.56
CA LEU A 8 -14.42 -2.62 -23.05
C LEU A 8 -13.55 -3.76 -23.58
N LEU A 9 -12.58 -3.43 -24.43
CA LEU A 9 -11.75 -4.43 -25.10
C LEU A 9 -10.29 -4.28 -24.69
N LEU A 10 -9.58 -5.40 -24.57
CA LEU A 10 -8.13 -5.45 -24.38
C LEU A 10 -7.50 -6.09 -25.60
N LYS A 11 -6.68 -5.33 -26.33
CA LYS A 11 -6.07 -5.76 -27.59
C LYS A 11 -4.57 -5.97 -27.44
N ALA A 12 -4.08 -7.11 -27.92
CA ALA A 12 -2.67 -7.43 -28.01
C ALA A 12 -2.00 -6.59 -29.11
N GLU A 13 -0.97 -5.84 -28.71
CA GLU A 13 -0.05 -5.14 -29.59
C GLU A 13 1.25 -5.95 -29.74
N ASP A 14 2.32 -5.27 -30.15
CA ASP A 14 3.65 -5.89 -30.24
C ASP A 14 4.33 -6.00 -28.87
N LYS A 15 5.22 -7.01 -28.73
CA LYS A 15 6.15 -7.16 -27.59
C LYS A 15 5.49 -7.22 -26.20
N ASN A 16 4.36 -7.94 -26.08
CA ASN A 16 3.61 -8.10 -24.82
C ASN A 16 3.06 -6.78 -24.25
N ARG A 17 2.75 -5.84 -25.15
CA ARG A 17 2.00 -4.63 -24.81
C ARG A 17 0.54 -4.81 -25.22
N TRP A 18 -0.33 -4.15 -24.49
CA TRP A 18 -1.76 -4.25 -24.64
C TRP A 18 -2.36 -2.85 -24.63
N SER A 19 -3.33 -2.62 -25.50
CA SER A 19 -4.11 -1.37 -25.53
C SER A 19 -5.52 -1.65 -25.07
N VAL A 20 -6.02 -0.83 -24.15
CA VAL A 20 -7.45 -0.82 -23.82
C VAL A 20 -8.18 -0.01 -24.88
N ILE A 21 -9.26 -0.57 -25.44
CA ILE A 21 -10.11 0.07 -26.42
C ILE A 21 -11.49 0.27 -25.82
N LEU A 22 -11.94 1.52 -25.81
CA LEU A 22 -13.25 1.94 -25.37
C LEU A 22 -14.15 2.04 -26.61
N HIS A 23 -14.96 1.01 -26.87
CA HIS A 23 -15.88 0.97 -28.01
C HIS A 23 -17.24 1.50 -27.57
N HIS A 24 -17.68 2.62 -28.15
CA HIS A 24 -18.95 3.28 -27.83
C HIS A 24 -20.10 2.73 -28.69
N ALA A 25 -21.33 2.75 -28.16
CA ALA A 25 -22.53 2.32 -28.88
C ALA A 25 -22.79 3.07 -30.21
N ASP A 26 -22.23 4.28 -30.38
CA ASP A 26 -22.29 5.07 -31.62
C ASP A 26 -21.24 4.65 -32.67
N GLY A 27 -20.42 3.62 -32.37
CA GLY A 27 -19.35 3.11 -33.22
C GLY A 27 -18.02 3.86 -33.08
N ARG A 28 -17.93 4.87 -32.21
CA ARG A 28 -16.67 5.55 -31.92
C ARG A 28 -15.75 4.64 -31.09
N GLU A 29 -14.47 4.64 -31.39
CA GLU A 29 -13.46 3.94 -30.60
C GLU A 29 -12.42 4.91 -30.05
N THR A 30 -12.08 4.74 -28.77
CA THR A 30 -10.93 5.42 -28.15
C THR A 30 -9.91 4.38 -27.71
N THR A 31 -8.71 4.43 -28.29
CA THR A 31 -7.60 3.54 -27.90
C THR A 31 -6.71 4.24 -26.89
N LEU A 32 -6.56 3.65 -25.71
CA LEU A 32 -5.64 4.13 -24.67
C LEU A 32 -4.19 3.75 -25.01
N PRO A 33 -3.18 4.48 -24.50
CA PRO A 33 -1.78 4.16 -24.75
C PRO A 33 -1.47 2.72 -24.35
N SER A 34 -0.83 1.97 -25.26
CA SER A 34 -0.44 0.59 -24.95
C SER A 34 0.51 0.58 -23.74
N ALA A 35 0.39 -0.41 -22.86
CA ALA A 35 1.33 -0.69 -21.79
C ALA A 35 1.48 -2.20 -21.57
N THR A 36 2.44 -2.62 -20.75
CA THR A 36 2.48 -4.02 -20.32
C THR A 36 1.45 -4.28 -19.21
N PRO A 37 1.05 -5.53 -18.97
CA PRO A 37 0.09 -5.82 -17.90
C PRO A 37 0.56 -5.33 -16.52
N ALA A 38 1.85 -5.45 -16.23
CA ALA A 38 2.42 -4.91 -15.00
C ALA A 38 2.33 -3.37 -14.91
N GLU A 39 2.51 -2.66 -16.02
CA GLU A 39 2.36 -1.20 -16.07
C GLU A 39 0.90 -0.78 -15.84
N HIS A 40 -0.07 -1.48 -16.45
CA HIS A 40 -1.50 -1.23 -16.23
C HIS A 40 -1.91 -1.48 -14.79
N LEU A 41 -1.53 -2.63 -14.19
CA LEU A 41 -1.88 -2.97 -12.81
C LEU A 41 -1.32 -1.93 -11.81
N ILE A 42 -0.07 -1.51 -11.98
CA ILE A 42 0.51 -0.46 -11.13
C ILE A 42 -0.26 0.85 -11.30
N THR A 43 -0.48 1.29 -12.54
CA THR A 43 -1.18 2.55 -12.84
C THR A 43 -2.57 2.57 -12.22
N ALA A 44 -3.36 1.50 -12.41
CA ALA A 44 -4.71 1.37 -11.84
C ALA A 44 -4.70 1.38 -10.30
N SER A 45 -3.70 0.74 -9.68
CA SER A 45 -3.56 0.74 -8.22
C SER A 45 -3.20 2.10 -7.62
N GLU A 46 -2.63 3.01 -8.41
CA GLU A 46 -2.08 4.29 -7.95
C GLU A 46 -2.96 5.51 -8.28
N ILE A 47 -4.12 5.31 -8.92
CA ILE A 47 -5.06 6.39 -9.22
C ILE A 47 -5.50 7.07 -7.92
N ASP A 48 -5.40 8.40 -7.87
CA ASP A 48 -5.83 9.18 -6.71
C ASP A 48 -7.32 9.53 -6.82
N TYR A 49 -8.15 8.75 -6.15
CA TYR A 49 -9.58 8.99 -6.07
C TYR A 49 -10.01 9.86 -4.88
N SER A 50 -9.09 10.46 -4.11
CA SER A 50 -9.41 11.10 -2.83
C SER A 50 -10.48 12.18 -2.97
N ALA A 51 -10.39 13.02 -4.00
CA ALA A 51 -11.39 14.05 -4.29
C ALA A 51 -12.73 13.44 -4.72
N TYR A 52 -12.72 12.49 -5.65
CA TYR A 52 -13.93 11.82 -6.15
C TYR A 52 -14.68 11.07 -5.03
N ARG A 53 -13.94 10.32 -4.21
CA ARG A 53 -14.45 9.61 -3.05
C ARG A 53 -15.11 10.54 -2.03
N ARG A 54 -14.51 11.71 -1.79
CA ARG A 54 -15.09 12.73 -0.91
C ARG A 54 -16.44 13.22 -1.43
N GLU A 55 -16.56 13.49 -2.73
CA GLU A 55 -17.83 13.97 -3.29
C GLU A 55 -18.91 12.87 -3.29
N ILE A 56 -18.56 11.60 -3.53
CA ILE A 56 -19.52 10.48 -3.35
C ILE A 56 -19.99 10.39 -1.89
N ARG A 57 -19.06 10.52 -0.93
CA ARG A 57 -19.40 10.52 0.50
C ARG A 57 -20.30 11.71 0.85
N ASN A 58 -20.00 12.90 0.34
CA ASN A 58 -20.84 14.09 0.51
C ASN A 58 -22.27 13.83 0.01
N LEU A 59 -22.39 13.30 -1.21
CA LEU A 59 -23.68 12.95 -1.82
C LEU A 59 -24.44 11.90 -0.98
N ARG A 60 -23.74 10.91 -0.41
CA ARG A 60 -24.34 9.87 0.44
C ARG A 60 -24.81 10.40 1.80
N GLU A 61 -24.05 11.28 2.42
CA GLU A 61 -24.26 11.69 3.82
C GLU A 61 -25.10 12.96 3.98
N HIS A 62 -25.07 13.86 3.00
CA HIS A 62 -25.63 15.20 3.14
C HIS A 62 -26.77 15.51 2.17
N HIS A 63 -27.05 14.63 1.20
CA HIS A 63 -28.08 14.92 0.22
C HIS A 63 -29.50 14.75 0.82
N PRO A 64 -30.42 15.73 0.64
CA PRO A 64 -31.76 15.73 1.24
C PRO A 64 -32.58 14.45 0.98
N LEU A 65 -32.44 13.86 -0.21
CA LEU A 65 -33.08 12.59 -0.58
C LEU A 65 -32.84 11.45 0.43
N LEU A 66 -31.66 11.41 1.05
CA LEU A 66 -31.24 10.33 1.94
C LEU A 66 -31.47 10.66 3.42
N GLU A 67 -32.07 11.81 3.74
CA GLU A 67 -32.50 12.12 5.09
C GLU A 67 -33.65 11.20 5.53
N GLU A 68 -33.61 10.77 6.80
CA GLU A 68 -34.67 9.93 7.37
C GLU A 68 -36.01 10.67 7.43
N ARG A 69 -36.90 10.36 6.47
CA ARG A 69 -38.23 10.98 6.33
C ARG A 69 -39.25 9.95 5.85
N LEU A 70 -40.54 10.19 6.12
CA LEU A 70 -41.63 9.29 5.73
C LEU A 70 -41.99 9.37 4.24
N GLU A 71 -41.83 10.55 3.64
CA GLU A 71 -42.14 10.78 2.23
C GLU A 71 -40.87 11.17 1.49
N VAL A 72 -40.60 10.45 0.38
CA VAL A 72 -39.47 10.71 -0.50
C VAL A 72 -39.94 11.61 -1.64
N SER A 73 -39.29 12.75 -1.79
CA SER A 73 -39.62 13.76 -2.79
C SER A 73 -39.06 13.37 -4.16
N GLN A 74 -39.91 13.38 -5.18
CA GLN A 74 -39.49 13.22 -6.57
C GLN A 74 -38.50 14.32 -7.01
N ALA A 75 -38.70 15.56 -6.51
CA ALA A 75 -37.81 16.67 -6.82
C ALA A 75 -36.41 16.46 -6.19
N ASP A 76 -36.35 15.91 -4.98
CA ASP A 76 -35.09 15.59 -4.31
C ASP A 76 -34.38 14.44 -5.04
N PHE A 77 -35.13 13.52 -5.64
CA PHE A 77 -34.55 12.47 -6.48
C PHE A 77 -33.98 13.01 -7.80
N GLU A 78 -34.70 13.93 -8.46
CA GLU A 78 -34.21 14.58 -9.68
C GLU A 78 -32.93 15.40 -9.43
N ASP A 79 -32.87 16.10 -8.29
CA ASP A 79 -31.69 16.83 -7.83
C ASP A 79 -30.52 15.86 -7.55
N PHE A 80 -30.78 14.77 -6.84
CA PHE A 80 -29.80 13.72 -6.58
C PHE A 80 -29.20 13.16 -7.87
N VAL A 81 -30.05 12.85 -8.85
CA VAL A 81 -29.61 12.35 -10.16
C VAL A 81 -28.77 13.40 -10.88
N ALA A 82 -29.15 14.67 -10.82
CA ALA A 82 -28.38 15.76 -11.44
C ALA A 82 -26.98 15.89 -10.82
N GLU A 83 -26.86 15.83 -9.48
CA GLU A 83 -25.57 15.83 -8.80
C GLU A 83 -24.73 14.58 -9.12
N ALA A 84 -25.34 13.39 -9.07
CA ALA A 84 -24.69 12.12 -9.37
C ALA A 84 -24.10 12.09 -10.80
N LEU A 85 -24.80 12.68 -11.78
CA LEU A 85 -24.36 12.74 -13.18
C LEU A 85 -23.11 13.59 -13.41
N LEU A 86 -22.79 14.51 -12.50
CA LEU A 86 -21.60 15.36 -12.60
C LEU A 86 -20.34 14.64 -12.12
N LEU A 87 -20.46 13.73 -11.16
CA LEU A 87 -19.32 13.11 -10.49
C LEU A 87 -18.37 12.31 -11.42
N PRO A 88 -18.83 11.50 -12.39
CA PRO A 88 -17.93 10.77 -13.28
C PRO A 88 -16.93 11.66 -14.04
N SER A 89 -17.28 12.93 -14.30
CA SER A 89 -16.39 13.86 -14.99
C SER A 89 -15.10 14.14 -14.22
N MET A 90 -15.11 14.02 -12.89
CA MET A 90 -13.94 14.23 -12.02
C MET A 90 -12.82 13.23 -12.29
N ILE A 91 -13.16 12.03 -12.77
CA ILE A 91 -12.18 10.96 -13.02
C ILE A 91 -11.84 10.80 -14.50
N ARG A 92 -12.43 11.59 -15.41
CA ARG A 92 -12.26 11.45 -16.87
C ARG A 92 -10.79 11.40 -17.31
N ASP A 93 -9.97 12.28 -16.75
CA ASP A 93 -8.57 12.43 -17.17
C ASP A 93 -7.62 11.48 -16.44
N ILE A 94 -7.96 11.09 -15.20
CA ILE A 94 -7.13 10.21 -14.36
C ILE A 94 -7.48 8.73 -14.49
N ASP A 95 -8.74 8.42 -14.83
CA ASP A 95 -9.25 7.08 -15.13
C ASP A 95 -10.27 7.11 -16.29
N PRO A 96 -9.78 7.12 -17.55
CA PRO A 96 -10.65 7.06 -18.72
C PRO A 96 -11.49 5.77 -18.79
N VAL A 97 -11.01 4.66 -18.19
CA VAL A 97 -11.73 3.37 -18.18
C VAL A 97 -12.91 3.46 -17.23
N GLY A 98 -12.68 3.92 -15.99
CA GLY A 98 -13.74 4.15 -15.02
C GLY A 98 -14.78 5.13 -15.52
N TYR A 99 -14.35 6.26 -16.09
CA TYR A 99 -15.30 7.20 -16.70
C TYR A 99 -16.20 6.55 -17.76
N PHE A 100 -15.61 5.73 -18.64
CA PHE A 100 -16.35 5.03 -19.69
C PHE A 100 -17.35 3.99 -19.14
N VAL A 101 -16.94 3.20 -18.15
CA VAL A 101 -17.80 2.18 -17.53
C VAL A 101 -18.94 2.85 -16.74
N LEU A 102 -18.64 3.89 -15.95
CA LEU A 102 -19.65 4.64 -15.21
C LEU A 102 -20.72 5.22 -16.14
N ALA A 103 -20.33 5.81 -17.26
CA ALA A 103 -21.28 6.38 -18.21
C ALA A 103 -22.29 5.32 -18.73
N GLN A 104 -21.85 4.08 -18.93
CA GLN A 104 -22.71 2.99 -19.38
C GLN A 104 -23.63 2.50 -18.27
N LEU A 105 -23.08 2.26 -17.08
CA LEU A 105 -23.85 1.75 -15.95
C LEU A 105 -24.92 2.76 -15.50
N ILE A 106 -24.59 4.05 -15.50
CA ILE A 106 -25.55 5.11 -15.18
C ILE A 106 -26.65 5.18 -16.24
N ASP A 107 -26.32 5.20 -17.54
CA ASP A 107 -27.33 5.20 -18.61
C ASP A 107 -28.25 3.96 -18.53
N GLN A 108 -27.70 2.79 -18.19
CA GLN A 108 -28.49 1.59 -17.96
C GLN A 108 -29.40 1.71 -16.74
N SER A 109 -28.88 2.24 -15.63
CA SER A 109 -29.65 2.41 -14.38
C SER A 109 -30.79 3.42 -14.54
N LEU A 110 -30.57 4.52 -15.27
CA LEU A 110 -31.59 5.54 -15.51
C LEU A 110 -32.71 5.09 -16.47
N ARG A 111 -32.53 3.98 -17.18
CA ARG A 111 -33.58 3.37 -18.03
C ARG A 111 -34.46 2.38 -17.29
N GLN A 112 -34.17 2.12 -16.01
CA GLN A 112 -35.01 1.25 -15.20
C GLN A 112 -36.42 1.86 -15.07
N GLU A 113 -37.44 1.06 -15.35
CA GLU A 113 -38.83 1.47 -15.16
C GLU A 113 -39.18 1.47 -13.66
N ASP A 114 -40.03 2.42 -13.27
CA ASP A 114 -40.61 2.47 -11.93
C ASP A 114 -41.42 1.19 -11.69
N ASP A 115 -41.01 0.44 -10.66
CA ASP A 115 -41.63 -0.82 -10.28
C ASP A 115 -42.92 -0.63 -9.45
N GLY A 116 -43.30 0.62 -9.20
CA GLY A 116 -44.47 1.02 -8.41
C GLY A 116 -44.26 0.85 -6.91
N SER A 117 -43.06 0.52 -6.45
CA SER A 117 -42.75 0.38 -5.03
C SER A 117 -42.52 1.75 -4.38
N ALA A 118 -42.95 1.89 -3.12
CA ALA A 118 -42.70 3.10 -2.34
C ALA A 118 -41.19 3.37 -2.10
N SER A 119 -40.34 2.36 -2.32
CA SER A 119 -38.89 2.44 -2.14
C SER A 119 -38.13 2.64 -3.45
N PHE A 120 -38.81 2.74 -4.60
CA PHE A 120 -38.18 2.81 -5.92
C PHE A 120 -37.10 3.89 -6.00
N LEU A 121 -37.43 5.13 -5.60
CA LEU A 121 -36.50 6.27 -5.66
C LEU A 121 -35.26 6.07 -4.78
N LEU A 122 -35.43 5.52 -3.57
CA LEU A 122 -34.32 5.24 -2.66
C LEU A 122 -33.44 4.09 -3.18
N ASN A 123 -34.06 3.06 -3.75
CA ASN A 123 -33.33 1.94 -4.36
C ASN A 123 -32.55 2.40 -5.60
N ALA A 124 -33.15 3.24 -6.45
CA ALA A 124 -32.49 3.82 -7.61
C ALA A 124 -31.31 4.72 -7.20
N ALA A 125 -31.48 5.57 -6.18
CA ALA A 125 -30.40 6.38 -5.63
C ALA A 125 -29.27 5.53 -5.03
N ALA A 126 -29.61 4.49 -4.27
CA ALA A 126 -28.64 3.54 -3.72
C ALA A 126 -27.86 2.81 -4.82
N GLN A 127 -28.53 2.43 -5.91
CA GLN A 127 -27.89 1.82 -7.07
C GLN A 127 -26.94 2.79 -7.78
N LEU A 128 -27.33 4.07 -7.94
CA LEU A 128 -26.45 5.09 -8.49
C LEU A 128 -25.19 5.29 -7.64
N LEU A 129 -25.31 5.32 -6.30
CA LEU A 129 -24.15 5.35 -5.40
C LEU A 129 -23.24 4.13 -5.59
N GLN A 130 -23.82 2.92 -5.68
CA GLN A 130 -23.05 1.70 -5.92
C GLN A 130 -22.32 1.73 -7.26
N ILE A 131 -22.94 2.29 -8.30
CA ILE A 131 -22.34 2.47 -9.62
C ILE A 131 -21.16 3.44 -9.51
N LEU A 132 -21.36 4.60 -8.89
CA LEU A 132 -20.32 5.62 -8.70
C LEU A 132 -19.10 5.08 -7.94
N GLU A 133 -19.30 4.15 -7.01
CA GLU A 133 -18.24 3.50 -6.22
C GLU A 133 -17.50 2.37 -6.96
N GLU A 134 -17.94 1.98 -8.16
CA GLU A 134 -17.38 0.81 -8.88
C GLU A 134 -15.87 0.94 -9.15
N PRO A 135 -15.32 2.08 -9.62
CA PRO A 135 -13.88 2.26 -9.79
C PRO A 135 -13.10 2.21 -8.47
N LEU A 136 -13.69 2.72 -7.38
CA LEU A 136 -13.07 2.70 -6.05
C LEU A 136 -12.93 1.25 -5.57
N ARG A 137 -14.02 0.48 -5.66
CA ARG A 137 -14.05 -0.92 -5.26
C ARG A 137 -13.10 -1.77 -6.10
N ALA A 138 -13.06 -1.55 -7.41
CA ALA A 138 -12.12 -2.24 -8.30
C ALA A 138 -10.67 -1.96 -7.92
N GLN A 139 -10.33 -0.71 -7.55
CA GLN A 139 -9.01 -0.35 -7.07
C GLN A 139 -8.68 -1.01 -5.72
N VAL A 140 -9.62 -1.05 -4.77
CA VAL A 140 -9.42 -1.73 -3.48
C VAL A 140 -9.10 -3.20 -3.69
N TYR A 141 -9.90 -3.89 -4.52
CA TYR A 141 -9.67 -5.31 -4.81
C TYR A 141 -8.32 -5.55 -5.46
N LEU A 142 -7.92 -4.68 -6.39
CA LEU A 142 -6.61 -4.74 -7.02
C LEU A 142 -5.47 -4.53 -6.01
N ARG A 143 -5.57 -3.52 -5.13
CA ARG A 143 -4.54 -3.25 -4.12
C ARG A 143 -4.37 -4.44 -3.18
N ASN A 144 -5.47 -5.02 -2.71
CA ASN A 144 -5.44 -6.20 -1.85
C ASN A 144 -4.87 -7.42 -2.58
N ALA A 145 -5.24 -7.63 -3.86
CA ALA A 145 -4.65 -8.68 -4.69
C ALA A 145 -3.14 -8.50 -4.91
N LEU A 146 -2.69 -7.26 -5.17
CA LEU A 146 -1.26 -6.96 -5.32
C LEU A 146 -0.50 -7.12 -4.00
N GLU A 147 -1.12 -6.77 -2.86
CA GLU A 147 -0.52 -7.00 -1.54
C GLU A 147 -0.27 -8.48 -1.31
N ILE A 148 -1.28 -9.34 -1.49
CA ILE A 148 -1.13 -10.78 -1.33
C ILE A 148 -0.12 -11.36 -2.33
N ALA A 149 -0.27 -11.04 -3.63
CA ALA A 149 0.50 -11.66 -4.69
C ALA A 149 1.94 -11.13 -4.81
N CYS A 150 2.21 -9.89 -4.39
CA CYS A 150 3.47 -9.22 -4.67
C CYS A 150 4.29 -8.83 -3.45
N ASP A 151 3.66 -8.52 -2.32
CA ASP A 151 4.40 -8.08 -1.14
C ASP A 151 5.22 -9.22 -0.52
N GLY A 152 6.51 -8.96 -0.31
CA GLY A 152 7.49 -9.95 0.18
C GLY A 152 7.74 -11.12 -0.79
N MET A 153 7.32 -11.01 -2.04
CA MET A 153 7.39 -12.08 -3.05
C MET A 153 8.48 -11.84 -4.10
N GLU A 154 9.49 -11.00 -3.82
CA GLU A 154 10.52 -10.55 -4.76
C GLU A 154 11.27 -11.70 -5.45
N ARG A 155 11.44 -12.82 -4.74
CA ARG A 155 12.13 -14.04 -5.23
C ARG A 155 11.17 -15.09 -5.79
N ALA A 156 9.86 -14.89 -5.68
CA ALA A 156 8.86 -15.85 -6.11
C ALA A 156 8.68 -15.81 -7.65
N THR A 157 8.47 -17.00 -8.24
CA THR A 157 8.02 -17.10 -9.64
C THR A 157 6.57 -16.62 -9.75
N GLN A 158 6.14 -16.29 -10.97
CA GLN A 158 4.75 -15.88 -11.21
C GLN A 158 3.75 -16.96 -10.82
N GLN A 159 4.07 -18.23 -11.08
CA GLN A 159 3.25 -19.34 -10.60
C GLN A 159 3.09 -19.34 -9.08
N LYS A 160 4.16 -19.08 -8.32
CA LYS A 160 4.09 -19.01 -6.85
C LYS A 160 3.24 -17.82 -6.39
N ARG A 161 3.30 -16.68 -7.09
CA ARG A 161 2.50 -15.49 -6.80
C ARG A 161 1.01 -15.74 -7.06
N TYR A 162 0.70 -16.33 -8.22
CA TYR A 162 -0.66 -16.76 -8.57
C TYR A 162 -1.22 -17.75 -7.54
N GLN A 163 -0.46 -18.80 -7.18
CA GLN A 163 -0.86 -19.79 -6.18
C GLN A 163 -1.12 -19.18 -4.80
N LYS A 164 -0.30 -18.20 -4.37
CA LYS A 164 -0.54 -17.46 -3.14
C LYS A 164 -1.84 -16.66 -3.23
N LEU A 165 -2.06 -15.94 -4.33
CA LEU A 165 -3.27 -15.15 -4.55
C LEU A 165 -4.54 -15.99 -4.47
N ILE A 166 -4.63 -17.08 -5.23
CA ILE A 166 -5.82 -17.95 -5.24
C ILE A 166 -5.96 -18.78 -3.97
N GLY A 167 -4.86 -19.04 -3.26
CA GLY A 167 -4.89 -19.68 -1.95
C GLY A 167 -5.54 -18.78 -0.89
N THR A 168 -5.40 -17.46 -1.03
CA THR A 168 -6.04 -16.48 -0.15
C THR A 168 -7.43 -16.08 -0.63
N TYR A 169 -7.61 -15.86 -1.94
CA TYR A 169 -8.89 -15.48 -2.57
C TYR A 169 -9.27 -16.49 -3.67
N PRO A 170 -9.85 -17.65 -3.32
CA PRO A 170 -10.23 -18.68 -4.29
C PRO A 170 -11.21 -18.18 -5.37
N GLU A 171 -12.04 -17.19 -5.06
CA GLU A 171 -12.99 -16.56 -5.97
C GLU A 171 -12.33 -15.91 -7.20
N LEU A 172 -11.02 -15.59 -7.13
CA LEU A 172 -10.29 -15.01 -8.25
C LEU A 172 -9.82 -16.03 -9.28
N GLN A 173 -9.87 -17.33 -8.98
CA GLN A 173 -9.31 -18.37 -9.84
C GLN A 173 -9.82 -18.24 -11.28
N ASN A 174 -11.14 -18.22 -11.48
CA ASN A 174 -11.72 -18.14 -12.83
C ASN A 174 -11.47 -16.81 -13.54
N LEU A 175 -11.12 -15.76 -12.78
CA LEU A 175 -10.96 -14.41 -13.28
C LEU A 175 -9.53 -14.16 -13.79
N CYS A 176 -8.53 -14.73 -13.12
CA CYS A 176 -7.12 -14.45 -13.41
C CYS A 176 -6.25 -15.70 -13.68
N ASP A 177 -6.85 -16.83 -14.07
CA ASP A 177 -6.11 -18.07 -14.37
C ASP A 177 -5.24 -17.91 -15.64
N PRO A 178 -3.90 -17.96 -15.53
CA PRO A 178 -3.01 -17.81 -16.68
C PRO A 178 -3.09 -18.98 -17.67
N THR A 179 -3.68 -20.13 -17.30
CA THR A 179 -3.84 -21.31 -18.17
C THR A 179 -5.00 -21.18 -19.15
N LEU A 180 -5.91 -20.23 -18.92
CA LEU A 180 -7.00 -19.91 -19.85
C LEU A 180 -6.52 -19.05 -21.04
N LEU A 181 -5.28 -18.56 -20.97
CA LEU A 181 -4.65 -17.79 -22.04
C LEU A 181 -3.90 -18.73 -22.99
N PRO A 182 -3.91 -18.45 -24.31
CA PRO A 182 -3.12 -19.22 -25.26
C PRO A 182 -1.62 -19.01 -25.03
N ASP A 183 -0.80 -19.97 -25.48
CA ASP A 183 0.66 -19.89 -25.39
C ASP A 183 1.21 -18.74 -26.28
N GLY A 184 1.30 -17.56 -25.67
CA GLY A 184 1.80 -16.33 -26.27
C GLY A 184 0.71 -15.45 -26.91
N PRO A 185 0.74 -14.12 -26.72
CA PRO A 185 -0.22 -13.25 -27.36
C PRO A 185 0.02 -13.22 -28.86
N SER A 186 -0.98 -13.68 -29.62
CA SER A 186 -0.99 -13.45 -31.06
C SER A 186 -1.27 -11.98 -31.33
N LYS A 187 -0.44 -11.32 -32.15
CA LYS A 187 -0.62 -9.91 -32.50
C LYS A 187 -2.05 -9.71 -33.03
N GLY A 188 -2.78 -8.75 -32.46
CA GLY A 188 -4.16 -8.47 -32.85
C GLY A 188 -5.22 -9.31 -32.14
N GLN A 189 -4.85 -10.18 -31.19
CA GLN A 189 -5.79 -10.84 -30.30
C GLN A 189 -6.56 -9.82 -29.47
N VAL A 190 -7.88 -10.02 -29.33
CA VAL A 190 -8.76 -9.12 -28.58
C VAL A 190 -9.54 -9.93 -27.57
N TYR A 191 -9.61 -9.41 -26.36
CA TYR A 191 -10.47 -9.90 -25.29
C TYR A 191 -11.52 -8.85 -24.96
N ALA A 192 -12.73 -9.30 -24.64
CA ALA A 192 -13.76 -8.44 -24.08
C ALA A 192 -13.75 -8.55 -22.55
N ALA A 193 -13.75 -7.40 -21.87
CA ALA A 193 -13.98 -7.29 -20.44
C ALA A 193 -15.37 -6.69 -20.20
N TYR A 194 -16.10 -7.24 -19.22
CA TYR A 194 -17.48 -6.83 -18.93
C TYR A 194 -17.61 -5.91 -17.71
N SER A 195 -16.50 -5.59 -17.05
CA SER A 195 -16.41 -4.66 -15.91
C SER A 195 -14.97 -4.18 -15.73
N ILE A 196 -14.74 -3.15 -14.90
CA ILE A 196 -13.38 -2.73 -14.55
C ILE A 196 -12.65 -3.88 -13.86
N PHE A 197 -13.30 -4.54 -12.92
CA PHE A 197 -12.71 -5.69 -12.23
C PHE A 197 -12.42 -6.86 -13.19
N GLY A 198 -13.28 -7.07 -14.19
CA GLY A 198 -13.04 -8.04 -15.27
C GLY A 198 -11.78 -7.73 -16.09
N LEU A 199 -11.57 -6.46 -16.43
CA LEU A 199 -10.37 -6.01 -17.12
C LEU A 199 -9.12 -6.23 -16.25
N LEU A 200 -9.17 -5.84 -14.98
CA LEU A 200 -8.05 -6.02 -14.04
C LEU A 200 -7.72 -7.51 -13.81
N GLY A 201 -8.74 -8.36 -13.78
CA GLY A 201 -8.60 -9.81 -13.74
C GLY A 201 -7.86 -10.39 -14.94
N LEU A 202 -8.23 -9.94 -16.14
CA LEU A 202 -7.52 -10.31 -17.37
C LEU A 202 -6.07 -9.82 -17.37
N GLU A 203 -5.82 -8.60 -16.91
CA GLU A 203 -4.47 -8.04 -16.77
C GLU A 203 -3.63 -8.85 -15.75
N LEU A 204 -4.24 -9.31 -14.65
CA LEU A 204 -3.61 -10.23 -13.69
C LEU A 204 -3.27 -11.57 -14.35
N ALA A 205 -4.19 -12.16 -15.14
CA ALA A 205 -3.91 -13.40 -15.87
C ALA A 205 -2.70 -13.23 -16.81
N LEU A 206 -2.68 -12.14 -17.59
CA LEU A 206 -1.60 -11.80 -18.49
C LEU A 206 -0.28 -11.56 -17.75
N TYR A 207 -0.34 -10.91 -16.58
CA TYR A 207 0.80 -10.69 -15.71
C TYR A 207 1.37 -12.01 -15.15
N PHE A 208 0.53 -12.97 -14.77
CA PHE A 208 0.98 -14.27 -14.26
C PHE A 208 1.47 -15.20 -15.38
N HIS A 209 0.96 -15.05 -16.60
CA HIS A 209 1.35 -15.86 -17.76
C HIS A 209 2.76 -15.54 -18.29
N GLN A 210 3.24 -14.30 -18.11
CA GLN A 210 4.56 -13.86 -18.56
C GLN A 210 5.65 -14.01 -17.49
N ASP A 211 6.94 -14.10 -17.84
CA ASP A 211 8.08 -14.26 -16.91
C ASP A 211 9.12 -13.10 -16.95
N LYS A 212 8.79 -12.02 -17.66
CA LYS A 212 9.71 -10.93 -18.02
C LYS A 212 9.73 -9.81 -17.00
N GLN A 213 8.56 -9.39 -16.53
CA GLN A 213 8.36 -8.31 -15.57
C GLN A 213 7.81 -8.88 -14.26
N ARG A 214 8.18 -8.25 -13.15
CA ARG A 214 7.60 -8.51 -11.84
C ARG A 214 7.22 -7.19 -11.21
N ILE A 215 6.21 -7.23 -10.34
CA ILE A 215 5.81 -6.10 -9.50
C ILE A 215 6.45 -6.32 -8.12
N ALA A 216 7.14 -5.30 -7.62
CA ALA A 216 7.72 -5.25 -6.28
C ALA A 216 7.15 -4.06 -5.53
N ARG A 217 7.12 -4.12 -4.19
CA ARG A 217 6.73 -3.00 -3.33
C ARG A 217 7.97 -2.26 -2.86
N CYS A 218 7.92 -0.93 -2.86
CA CYS A 218 9.05 -0.12 -2.39
C CYS A 218 9.01 -0.02 -0.87
N ASP A 219 10.07 -0.47 -0.18
CA ASP A 219 10.17 -0.39 1.28
C ASP A 219 10.10 1.06 1.79
N TYR A 220 10.50 2.04 0.96
CA TYR A 220 10.46 3.45 1.35
C TYR A 220 9.09 4.10 1.15
N CYS A 221 8.62 4.22 -0.09
CA CYS A 221 7.39 4.96 -0.40
C CYS A 221 6.13 4.10 -0.40
N TRP A 222 6.25 2.78 -0.20
CA TRP A 222 5.15 1.80 -0.20
C TRP A 222 4.43 1.57 -1.53
N LEU A 223 4.84 2.28 -2.58
CA LEU A 223 4.26 2.16 -3.91
C LEU A 223 4.85 0.98 -4.69
N TYR A 224 4.08 0.48 -5.65
CA TYR A 224 4.50 -0.63 -6.51
C TYR A 224 5.39 -0.14 -7.66
N PHE A 225 6.32 -0.98 -8.09
CA PHE A 225 7.19 -0.67 -9.23
C PHE A 225 7.67 -1.93 -9.95
N ILE A 226 8.16 -1.75 -11.18
CA ILE A 226 8.78 -2.82 -11.98
C ILE A 226 10.30 -2.73 -11.84
N PRO A 227 10.98 -3.73 -11.24
CA PRO A 227 12.43 -3.74 -11.16
C PRO A 227 13.08 -3.86 -12.56
N LYS A 228 14.14 -3.07 -12.79
CA LYS A 228 14.89 -3.07 -14.06
C LYS A 228 15.71 -4.34 -14.31
N THR A 229 15.98 -5.12 -13.26
CA THR A 229 16.82 -6.34 -13.35
C THR A 229 16.13 -7.50 -12.64
N ARG A 230 16.57 -8.74 -12.90
CA ARG A 230 16.09 -9.93 -12.17
C ARG A 230 16.53 -10.00 -10.70
N LYS A 231 17.50 -9.18 -10.29
CA LYS A 231 17.96 -9.16 -8.89
C LYS A 231 16.93 -8.52 -7.99
N GLU A 232 16.78 -9.06 -6.79
CA GLU A 232 15.98 -8.49 -5.71
C GLU A 232 16.25 -6.98 -5.57
N THR A 233 15.17 -6.19 -5.54
CA THR A 233 15.23 -4.73 -5.55
C THR A 233 14.15 -4.24 -4.61
N HIS A 234 14.57 -3.55 -3.54
CA HIS A 234 13.69 -3.07 -2.47
C HIS A 234 13.19 -1.63 -2.66
N TYR A 235 13.79 -0.88 -3.58
CA TYR A 235 13.52 0.55 -3.75
C TYR A 235 13.29 0.92 -5.21
N CYS A 236 12.25 1.71 -5.46
CA CYS A 236 11.95 2.27 -6.77
C CYS A 236 12.89 3.44 -7.12
N ASP A 237 12.83 3.87 -8.37
CA ASP A 237 13.61 5.01 -8.89
C ASP A 237 12.89 6.37 -8.74
N ARG A 238 11.71 6.40 -8.09
CA ARG A 238 10.94 7.64 -7.92
C ARG A 238 11.59 8.56 -6.90
N GLU A 239 11.37 9.86 -7.08
CA GLU A 239 11.64 10.87 -6.07
C GLU A 239 10.43 11.02 -5.15
N THR A 240 10.68 11.06 -3.84
CA THR A 240 9.65 11.22 -2.81
C THR A 240 10.23 12.09 -1.70
N ASP A 241 9.47 13.09 -1.26
CA ASP A 241 9.92 14.12 -0.30
C ASP A 241 11.19 14.87 -0.76
N GLY A 242 11.38 15.03 -2.08
CA GLY A 242 12.53 15.70 -2.68
C GLY A 242 13.80 14.84 -2.78
N PHE A 243 13.72 13.53 -2.50
CA PHE A 243 14.88 12.62 -2.60
C PHE A 243 14.54 11.31 -3.32
N PRO A 244 15.50 10.68 -4.03
CA PRO A 244 15.29 9.35 -4.58
C PRO A 244 15.04 8.30 -3.50
N CYS A 245 14.03 7.45 -3.70
CA CYS A 245 13.66 6.39 -2.76
C CYS A 245 14.85 5.48 -2.40
N LYS A 246 15.71 5.16 -3.38
CA LYS A 246 16.94 4.38 -3.16
C LYS A 246 17.89 4.98 -2.13
N GLN A 247 18.09 6.29 -2.18
CA GLN A 247 19.01 6.98 -1.27
C GLN A 247 18.43 7.07 0.14
N ARG A 248 17.16 7.45 0.25
CA ARG A 248 16.51 7.69 1.53
C ARG A 248 16.08 6.41 2.23
N GLY A 249 15.51 5.46 1.47
CA GLY A 249 15.14 4.14 1.92
C GLY A 249 16.32 3.36 2.49
N SER A 250 17.45 3.30 1.77
CA SER A 250 18.65 2.60 2.27
C SER A 250 19.21 3.19 3.57
N ARG A 251 19.12 4.51 3.77
CA ARG A 251 19.49 5.16 5.02
C ARG A 251 18.56 4.74 6.17
N PHE A 252 17.24 4.79 5.94
CA PHE A 252 16.27 4.43 6.98
C PHE A 252 16.25 2.94 7.26
N LYS A 253 16.53 2.08 6.27
CA LYS A 253 16.69 0.65 6.49
C LYS A 253 17.85 0.36 7.44
N ARG A 254 18.99 1.06 7.31
CA ARG A 254 20.10 0.94 8.30
C ARG A 254 19.69 1.38 9.71
N ASN A 255 18.78 2.33 9.83
CA ASN A 255 18.25 2.74 11.14
C ASN A 255 17.31 1.66 11.70
N LEU A 256 16.42 1.13 10.85
CA LEU A 256 15.51 0.05 11.20
C LEU A 256 16.28 -1.19 11.65
N ASP A 257 17.27 -1.61 10.88
CA ASP A 257 18.11 -2.76 11.21
C ASP A 257 18.86 -2.51 12.53
N ALA A 258 19.33 -1.28 12.78
CA ALA A 258 19.97 -0.92 14.06
C ALA A 258 18.99 -0.79 15.25
N GLU A 259 17.69 -0.58 15.00
CA GLU A 259 16.64 -0.54 16.02
C GLU A 259 16.09 -1.93 16.32
N GLN A 260 16.06 -2.81 15.32
CA GLN A 260 15.63 -4.21 15.44
C GLN A 260 16.74 -5.11 15.98
N ASP A 261 17.99 -4.72 15.79
CA ASP A 261 19.16 -5.41 16.33
C ASP A 261 19.54 -4.80 17.69
N GLU A 262 19.20 -5.52 18.75
CA GLU A 262 19.49 -5.13 20.13
C GLU A 262 21.00 -4.94 20.39
N ALA A 263 21.88 -5.66 19.68
CA ALA A 263 23.32 -5.50 19.79
C ALA A 263 23.79 -4.17 19.16
N LEU A 264 23.23 -3.79 18.01
CA LEU A 264 23.49 -2.47 17.41
C LEU A 264 22.91 -1.33 18.26
N LEU A 265 21.77 -1.54 18.92
CA LEU A 265 21.19 -0.58 19.84
C LEU A 265 22.05 -0.40 21.10
N ALA A 266 22.52 -1.49 21.69
CA ALA A 266 23.48 -1.48 22.80
C ALA A 266 24.80 -0.81 22.41
N CYS A 267 25.33 -1.08 21.20
CA CYS A 267 26.50 -0.38 20.66
C CYS A 267 26.28 1.15 20.57
N LYS A 268 25.12 1.60 20.10
CA LYS A 268 24.78 3.03 20.05
C LYS A 268 24.76 3.65 21.47
N ARG A 269 24.14 2.97 22.44
CA ARG A 269 24.12 3.41 23.85
C ARG A 269 25.53 3.52 24.43
N LEU A 270 26.40 2.53 24.18
CA LEU A 270 27.80 2.55 24.60
C LEU A 270 28.56 3.72 23.99
N ARG A 271 28.37 3.97 22.69
CA ARG A 271 28.99 5.12 22.01
C ARG A 271 28.59 6.46 22.62
N ASP A 272 27.30 6.64 22.90
CA ASP A 272 26.79 7.87 23.50
C ASP A 272 27.34 8.05 24.93
N ARG A 273 27.48 6.96 25.71
CA ARG A 273 28.14 6.95 27.04
C ARG A 273 29.62 7.31 26.95
N MET A 274 30.37 6.72 26.01
CA MET A 274 31.79 7.01 25.81
C MET A 274 32.03 8.46 25.40
N TYR A 275 31.21 8.98 24.49
CA TYR A 275 31.29 10.38 24.09
C TYR A 275 30.99 11.33 25.26
N ALA A 276 29.95 11.05 26.05
CA ALA A 276 29.63 11.84 27.24
C ALA A 276 30.72 11.76 28.33
N ARG A 277 31.41 10.61 28.45
CA ARG A 277 32.57 10.44 29.36
C ARG A 277 33.76 11.27 28.88
N MET A 278 34.09 11.21 27.60
CA MET A 278 35.13 12.03 26.99
C MET A 278 34.86 13.53 27.16
N LEU A 279 33.64 13.96 26.87
CA LEU A 279 33.25 15.36 27.02
C LEU A 279 33.39 15.83 28.47
N ARG A 280 32.92 15.04 29.45
CA ARG A 280 33.07 15.37 30.88
C ARG A 280 34.53 15.46 31.32
N TYR A 281 35.38 14.53 30.87
CA TYR A 281 36.79 14.50 31.26
C TYR A 281 37.59 15.65 30.64
N THR A 282 37.39 15.92 29.35
CA THR A 282 38.12 16.96 28.61
C THR A 282 37.73 18.38 29.01
N THR A 283 36.46 18.61 29.35
CA THR A 283 35.95 19.92 29.79
C THR A 283 36.14 20.20 31.29
N ALA A 284 36.43 19.17 32.10
CA ALA A 284 36.71 19.35 33.52
C ALA A 284 38.05 20.05 33.77
N LEU A 285 38.05 20.98 34.73
CA LEU A 285 39.24 21.61 35.28
C LEU A 285 40.19 20.53 35.86
N PRO A 286 41.52 20.69 35.79
CA PRO A 286 42.49 19.68 36.20
C PRO A 286 42.27 19.12 37.62
N GLU A 287 41.84 19.97 38.55
CA GLU A 287 41.56 19.62 39.94
C GLU A 287 40.35 18.67 40.08
N ASN A 288 39.37 18.78 39.18
CA ASN A 288 38.13 18.00 39.19
C ASN A 288 38.23 16.69 38.39
N ARG A 289 39.39 16.43 37.75
CA ARG A 289 39.58 15.21 36.94
C ARG A 289 39.86 13.97 37.78
N GLN A 290 40.29 14.13 39.03
CA GLN A 290 40.64 13.02 39.91
C GLN A 290 39.44 12.11 40.22
N ASP A 291 38.23 12.67 40.21
CA ASP A 291 36.97 11.95 40.49
C ASP A 291 36.26 11.44 39.23
N LEU A 292 36.87 11.60 38.04
CA LEU A 292 36.28 11.18 36.76
C LEU A 292 36.99 9.95 36.19
N ILE A 293 36.22 9.09 35.51
CA ILE A 293 36.80 8.00 34.72
C ILE A 293 37.61 8.64 33.58
N PRO A 294 38.92 8.34 33.46
CA PRO A 294 39.76 8.88 32.39
C PRO A 294 39.23 8.49 31.01
N MET A 295 39.01 9.49 30.17
CA MET A 295 38.63 9.33 28.77
C MET A 295 39.02 10.59 28.01
N ASP A 296 40.24 10.65 27.50
CA ASP A 296 40.67 11.73 26.62
C ASP A 296 40.27 11.50 25.15
N TYR A 297 40.66 12.43 24.28
CA TYR A 297 40.35 12.33 22.84
C TYR A 297 41.01 11.12 22.18
N ASP A 298 42.25 10.78 22.54
CA ASP A 298 43.00 9.69 21.91
C ASP A 298 42.44 8.32 22.34
N GLN A 299 42.04 8.21 23.61
CA GLN A 299 41.36 7.05 24.17
C GLN A 299 39.97 6.85 23.52
N TYR A 300 39.21 7.93 23.35
CA TYR A 300 37.91 7.88 22.67
C TYR A 300 38.05 7.51 21.19
N ASP A 301 39.04 8.08 20.48
CA ASP A 301 39.28 7.79 19.06
C ASP A 301 39.67 6.32 18.85
N THR A 302 40.58 5.82 19.69
CA THR A 302 40.98 4.40 19.70
C THR A 302 39.78 3.48 19.94
N TRP A 303 38.94 3.81 20.91
CA TRP A 303 37.72 3.04 21.19
C TRP A 303 36.72 3.13 20.03
N SER A 304 36.52 4.31 19.45
CA SER A 304 35.59 4.56 18.34
C SER A 304 35.99 3.78 17.10
N GLU A 305 37.28 3.71 16.77
CA GLU A 305 37.78 2.95 15.63
C GLU A 305 37.64 1.44 15.86
N ASN A 306 37.92 0.93 17.07
CA ASN A 306 37.65 -0.47 17.41
C ASN A 306 36.15 -0.79 17.31
N ALA A 307 35.27 0.08 17.80
CA ALA A 307 33.81 -0.09 17.70
C ALA A 307 33.34 -0.09 16.23
N ARG A 308 33.95 0.76 15.38
CA ARG A 308 33.67 0.79 13.94
C ARG A 308 34.06 -0.53 13.27
N LEU A 309 35.25 -1.06 13.55
CA LEU A 309 35.74 -2.32 13.00
C LEU A 309 34.93 -3.52 13.49
N ALA A 310 34.65 -3.59 14.80
CA ALA A 310 33.82 -4.64 15.39
C ALA A 310 32.41 -4.65 14.81
N ARG A 311 31.83 -3.47 14.55
CA ARG A 311 30.53 -3.35 13.89
C ARG A 311 30.56 -3.86 12.44
N ILE A 312 31.64 -3.62 11.70
CA ILE A 312 31.80 -4.17 10.34
C ILE A 312 31.87 -5.69 10.40
N ASP A 313 32.69 -6.25 11.29
CA ASP A 313 32.82 -7.71 11.43
C ASP A 313 31.49 -8.37 11.86
N TYR A 314 30.75 -7.73 12.75
CA TYR A 314 29.41 -8.18 13.17
C TYR A 314 28.40 -8.16 12.01
N LEU A 315 28.32 -7.05 11.27
CA LEU A 315 27.44 -6.94 10.10
C LEU A 315 27.83 -7.89 8.96
N ASP A 316 29.10 -8.25 8.85
CA ASP A 316 29.60 -9.27 7.92
C ASP A 316 29.33 -10.71 8.41
N GLY A 317 28.73 -10.89 9.59
CA GLY A 317 28.44 -12.20 10.20
C GLY A 317 29.67 -12.93 10.75
N LYS A 318 30.80 -12.23 10.93
CA LYS A 318 32.04 -12.79 11.48
C LYS A 318 32.06 -12.84 13.00
N LEU A 319 31.18 -12.07 13.65
CA LEU A 319 31.00 -12.05 15.10
C LEU A 319 29.53 -12.36 15.41
N THR A 320 29.30 -13.08 16.50
CA THR A 320 27.98 -13.16 17.13
C THR A 320 27.64 -11.83 17.84
N ALA A 321 26.38 -11.62 18.17
CA ALA A 321 25.92 -10.43 18.89
C ALA A 321 26.65 -10.26 20.24
N GLU A 322 26.82 -11.36 20.98
CA GLU A 322 27.56 -11.39 22.24
C GLU A 322 29.05 -11.05 22.05
N GLU A 323 29.71 -11.66 21.05
CA GLU A 323 31.12 -11.38 20.75
C GLU A 323 31.34 -9.93 20.32
N PHE A 324 30.41 -9.38 19.54
CA PHE A 324 30.41 -7.99 19.13
C PHE A 324 30.32 -7.06 20.33
N LEU A 325 29.36 -7.27 21.24
CA LEU A 325 29.18 -6.43 22.42
C LEU A 325 30.38 -6.51 23.38
N ARG A 326 30.90 -7.71 23.64
CA ARG A 326 32.11 -7.89 24.46
C ARG A 326 33.34 -7.16 23.87
N LYS A 327 33.44 -7.11 22.54
CA LYS A 327 34.57 -6.45 21.85
C LYS A 327 34.52 -4.92 21.94
N ILE A 328 33.35 -4.34 22.13
CA ILE A 328 33.17 -2.87 22.21
C ILE A 328 32.96 -2.35 23.63
N ASP A 329 32.48 -3.17 24.57
CA ASP A 329 32.27 -2.77 25.96
C ASP A 329 33.55 -2.83 26.79
N THR A 330 34.54 -2.03 26.43
CA THR A 330 35.85 -2.01 27.11
C THR A 330 35.79 -1.55 28.57
N MET A 331 34.69 -0.90 28.96
CA MET A 331 34.48 -0.38 30.32
C MET A 331 33.53 -1.24 31.15
N HIS A 332 33.02 -2.34 30.59
CA HIS A 332 32.06 -3.24 31.26
C HIS A 332 30.83 -2.46 31.76
N ASP A 333 30.33 -1.55 30.91
CA ASP A 333 29.17 -0.70 31.16
C ASP A 333 27.84 -1.49 30.96
N LEU A 334 27.88 -2.72 30.41
CA LEU A 334 26.75 -3.63 30.26
C LEU A 334 26.73 -4.69 31.40
N GLU A 335 25.53 -5.00 31.91
CA GLU A 335 25.34 -6.00 32.99
C GLU A 335 25.39 -7.45 32.46
N ASP A 336 24.95 -7.65 31.22
CA ASP A 336 25.06 -8.89 30.47
C ASP A 336 25.31 -8.62 28.98
N TYR A 337 25.63 -9.70 28.25
CA TYR A 337 25.87 -9.68 26.80
C TYR A 337 24.89 -10.61 26.06
N THR A 338 23.89 -11.11 26.77
CA THR A 338 22.81 -11.92 26.22
C THR A 338 21.86 -10.98 25.49
N VAL A 339 21.79 -11.14 24.19
CA VAL A 339 20.85 -10.43 23.33
C VAL A 339 19.71 -11.40 23.09
N ASP A 340 18.49 -11.06 23.48
CA ASP A 340 17.35 -11.91 23.19
C ASP A 340 17.30 -12.10 21.67
N GLU A 341 17.08 -13.34 21.21
CA GLU A 341 16.91 -13.58 19.78
C GLU A 341 15.84 -12.61 19.28
N THR A 342 16.22 -11.79 18.28
CA THR A 342 15.38 -10.77 17.63
C THR A 342 13.93 -11.19 17.75
N GLN A 343 13.10 -10.46 18.51
CA GLN A 343 11.68 -10.77 18.61
C GLN A 343 11.15 -10.93 17.19
N THR A 344 10.91 -12.19 16.81
CA THR A 344 10.42 -12.51 15.47
C THR A 344 9.11 -11.77 15.37
N SER A 345 9.07 -10.74 14.52
CA SER A 345 7.82 -10.04 14.25
C SER A 345 6.76 -11.10 13.93
N PRO A 346 5.51 -10.95 14.41
CA PRO A 346 4.47 -11.94 14.17
C PRO A 346 4.46 -12.30 12.68
N ALA A 347 4.33 -13.60 12.37
CA ALA A 347 4.43 -14.10 11.00
C ALA A 347 3.48 -13.35 10.03
N GLU A 348 2.35 -12.84 10.55
CA GLU A 348 1.45 -11.92 9.87
C GLU A 348 0.94 -10.83 10.85
N THR A 349 0.92 -9.58 10.38
CA THR A 349 0.38 -8.42 11.13
C THR A 349 -1.15 -8.44 11.20
N ALA A 350 -1.75 -7.63 12.08
CA ALA A 350 -3.21 -7.48 12.14
C ALA A 350 -3.76 -6.97 10.80
N TRP A 351 -3.09 -5.99 10.19
CA TRP A 351 -3.36 -5.51 8.85
C TRP A 351 -3.40 -6.63 7.79
N GLN A 352 -2.34 -7.43 7.70
CA GLN A 352 -2.25 -8.51 6.71
C GLN A 352 -3.37 -9.55 6.89
N ARG A 353 -3.78 -9.83 8.13
CA ARG A 353 -4.93 -10.72 8.40
C ARG A 353 -6.26 -10.13 7.93
N MET A 354 -6.45 -8.82 8.07
CA MET A 354 -7.67 -8.14 7.58
C MET A 354 -7.73 -8.16 6.05
N VAL A 355 -6.62 -7.84 5.39
CA VAL A 355 -6.51 -7.91 3.93
C VAL A 355 -6.77 -9.34 3.47
N ALA A 356 -6.07 -10.33 4.02
CA ALA A 356 -6.25 -11.74 3.64
C ALA A 356 -7.67 -12.27 3.89
N GLY A 357 -8.35 -11.78 4.92
CA GLY A 357 -9.72 -12.20 5.27
C GLY A 357 -10.82 -11.59 4.40
N ASN A 358 -10.55 -10.50 3.68
CA ASN A 358 -11.53 -9.82 2.84
C ASN A 358 -10.86 -9.06 1.68
N ILE A 359 -11.04 -9.54 0.44
CA ILE A 359 -10.53 -8.85 -0.76
C ILE A 359 -11.09 -7.43 -0.91
N GLY A 360 -12.27 -7.16 -0.37
CA GLY A 360 -12.88 -5.84 -0.32
C GLY A 360 -12.57 -5.04 0.93
N PHE A 361 -11.56 -5.43 1.71
CA PHE A 361 -11.13 -4.64 2.85
C PHE A 361 -10.69 -3.24 2.40
N ASP A 362 -11.48 -2.24 2.78
CA ASP A 362 -11.22 -0.85 2.48
C ASP A 362 -10.92 -0.08 3.77
N PRO A 363 -9.67 0.35 4.00
CA PRO A 363 -9.30 1.05 5.22
C PRO A 363 -10.04 2.38 5.41
N GLU A 364 -10.46 3.03 4.33
CA GLU A 364 -11.21 4.30 4.42
C GLU A 364 -12.65 4.11 4.93
N LEU A 365 -13.20 2.89 4.84
CA LEU A 365 -14.53 2.54 5.35
C LEU A 365 -14.49 1.70 6.63
N HIS A 366 -13.36 1.08 6.93
CA HIS A 366 -13.21 0.19 8.08
C HIS A 366 -13.09 0.96 9.41
N TYR A 367 -12.32 2.05 9.41
CA TYR A 367 -12.05 2.80 10.64
C TYR A 367 -13.05 3.94 10.84
N PRO A 368 -13.65 4.07 12.05
CA PRO A 368 -14.54 5.18 12.35
C PRO A 368 -13.76 6.50 12.44
N GLU A 369 -14.41 7.62 12.14
CA GLU A 369 -13.78 8.96 12.20
C GLU A 369 -13.23 9.28 13.61
N GLY A 370 -13.93 8.84 14.65
CA GLY A 370 -13.50 8.98 16.04
C GLY A 370 -13.84 7.74 16.87
N PHE A 371 -12.86 7.29 17.68
CA PHE A 371 -13.01 6.17 18.59
C PHE A 371 -12.54 6.54 19.99
N MET A 372 -13.29 6.15 21.02
CA MET A 372 -12.92 6.38 22.42
C MET A 372 -12.68 5.05 23.13
N LEU A 373 -11.52 4.94 23.79
CA LEU A 373 -11.14 3.76 24.57
C LEU A 373 -10.92 4.14 26.03
N LEU A 374 -11.45 3.32 26.93
CA LEU A 374 -11.14 3.34 28.36
C LEU A 374 -10.49 2.01 28.74
N ASP A 375 -9.17 1.99 28.99
CA ASP A 375 -8.48 0.78 29.44
C ASP A 375 -8.61 0.64 30.96
N LEU A 376 -9.51 -0.24 31.40
CA LEU A 376 -9.76 -0.52 32.82
C LEU A 376 -8.61 -1.26 33.52
N ARG A 377 -7.58 -1.70 32.77
CA ARG A 377 -6.38 -2.34 33.34
C ARG A 377 -5.32 -1.32 33.77
N ALA A 378 -5.46 -0.06 33.38
CA ALA A 378 -4.55 1.00 33.80
C ALA A 378 -4.81 1.41 35.26
N ASP A 379 -3.76 1.81 35.98
CA ASP A 379 -3.86 2.22 37.39
C ASP A 379 -4.77 3.46 37.61
N ASP A 380 -4.89 4.32 36.59
CA ASP A 380 -5.77 5.50 36.55
C ASP A 380 -6.47 5.58 35.17
N PRO A 381 -7.58 4.84 34.95
CA PRO A 381 -8.24 4.73 33.65
C PRO A 381 -8.75 6.08 33.15
N LYS A 382 -8.27 6.51 31.98
CA LYS A 382 -8.74 7.73 31.30
C LYS A 382 -9.24 7.42 29.91
N TRP A 383 -10.25 8.17 29.48
CA TRP A 383 -10.71 8.15 28.11
C TRP A 383 -9.60 8.66 27.18
N GLN A 384 -9.26 7.85 26.19
CA GLN A 384 -8.35 8.21 25.11
C GLN A 384 -9.15 8.29 23.82
N THR A 385 -8.92 9.35 23.04
CA THR A 385 -9.53 9.55 21.72
C THR A 385 -8.53 9.14 20.65
N PHE A 386 -9.01 8.39 19.67
CA PHE A 386 -8.25 7.92 18.52
C PHE A 386 -8.95 8.36 17.25
N SER A 387 -8.18 8.87 16.29
CA SER A 387 -8.66 9.07 14.93
C SER A 387 -8.63 7.75 14.14
N ALA A 388 -9.35 7.70 13.01
CA ALA A 388 -9.24 6.61 12.03
C ALA A 388 -7.78 6.30 11.66
N ASP A 389 -6.99 7.35 11.47
CA ASP A 389 -5.57 7.31 11.15
C ASP A 389 -4.72 6.64 12.24
N ASP A 390 -5.05 6.87 13.51
CA ASP A 390 -4.32 6.28 14.63
C ASP A 390 -4.63 4.78 14.79
N LEU A 391 -5.90 4.40 14.57
CA LEU A 391 -6.32 3.00 14.54
C LEU A 391 -5.65 2.25 13.37
N ARG A 392 -5.65 2.85 12.18
CA ARG A 392 -4.97 2.28 11.01
C ARG A 392 -3.48 2.07 11.27
N ARG A 393 -2.79 3.09 11.79
CA ARG A 393 -1.36 2.98 12.10
C ARG A 393 -1.08 1.86 13.10
N ARG A 394 -1.93 1.69 14.11
CA ARG A 394 -1.81 0.62 15.10
C ARG A 394 -1.91 -0.77 14.46
N ASP A 395 -2.89 -1.00 13.59
CA ASP A 395 -3.05 -2.32 12.95
C ASP A 395 -1.96 -2.60 11.90
N GLN A 396 -1.39 -1.55 11.32
CA GLN A 396 -0.25 -1.60 10.41
C GLN A 396 1.10 -1.71 11.13
N GLU A 397 1.15 -1.73 12.47
CA GLU A 397 2.42 -1.87 13.19
C GLU A 397 3.18 -3.13 12.72
N GLY A 398 4.43 -2.94 12.29
CA GLY A 398 5.25 -4.00 11.67
C GLY A 398 5.04 -4.18 10.15
N HIS A 399 4.06 -3.51 9.56
CA HIS A 399 3.72 -3.51 8.14
C HIS A 399 3.52 -2.08 7.60
N GLN A 400 4.51 -1.22 7.84
CA GLN A 400 4.53 0.18 7.43
C GLN A 400 5.74 0.48 6.54
N SER A 401 5.59 1.49 5.70
CA SER A 401 6.69 2.01 4.91
C SER A 401 7.77 2.68 5.78
N LEU A 402 9.02 2.65 5.35
CA LEU A 402 10.10 3.38 6.03
C LEU A 402 9.84 4.89 6.03
N ARG A 403 9.10 5.41 5.04
CA ARG A 403 8.67 6.80 5.00
C ARG A 403 7.66 7.10 6.10
N GLU A 404 6.72 6.22 6.37
CA GLU A 404 5.74 6.42 7.46
C GLU A 404 6.40 6.29 8.82
N LYS A 405 7.31 5.33 8.99
CA LYS A 405 8.02 5.11 10.25
C LYS A 405 9.03 6.21 10.59
N TYR A 406 9.79 6.71 9.61
CA TYR A 406 10.91 7.64 9.84
C TYR A 406 10.76 9.01 9.16
N GLY A 407 9.74 9.19 8.33
CA GLY A 407 9.44 10.47 7.70
C GLY A 407 9.11 11.50 8.77
N LYS A 408 9.77 12.65 8.72
CA LYS A 408 9.31 13.82 9.47
C LYS A 408 7.99 14.28 8.86
N LYS A 409 6.97 14.47 9.69
CA LYS A 409 5.74 15.18 9.31
C LYS A 409 6.07 16.61 8.93
#